data_AF-A0A174PV81-F1
#
_entry.id   AF-A0A174PV81-F1
#
_cell.length_a   1.000
_cell.length_b   1.000
_cell.length_c   1.000
_cell.angle_alpha   90.00
_cell.angle_beta   90.00
_cell.angle_gamma   90.00
#
_symmetry.space_group_name_H-M   'P 1'
#
loop_
_entity.id
_entity.type
_entity.pdbx_description
1 polymer ?
#
loop_
_entity_poly.entity_id
_entity_poly.type
_entity_poly.pdbx_seq_one_letter_code
_entity_poly.pdbx_strand_id
1 'polypeptide(L)'
;MNKGNKEECLKNEKWQKFKKEFWGKKLLANTEWGLIDFDPRGKDDMVGGDTLSYDEYLDLQMQSGKKVRTYFEICYYDADFFSFKGRIKRINTKKQLLCFERIFVEGLYGDGDGFSGKEDHVWMSLAGFENYRVGDCLSFKAEVYRYLKTSRGKMIDFGLKYPVEIRKVGEYEVPSDEQLRIQAAEQIICMDLCMFRNHCDGFCIANQEWKESMLNLLLGKVQK
;
A
#
# COMPACT_ATOMS: atom_id res chain seq x y z
N MET A 1 6.00 38.06 2.13
CA MET A 1 5.62 36.63 2.19
C MET A 1 6.88 35.81 2.42
N ASN A 2 6.93 35.00 3.48
CA ASN A 2 8.06 34.10 3.74
C ASN A 2 8.06 32.94 2.73
N LYS A 3 9.24 32.38 2.40
CA LYS A 3 9.39 31.31 1.39
C LYS A 3 8.43 30.12 1.61
N GLY A 4 8.22 29.70 2.86
CA GLY A 4 7.30 28.62 3.22
C GLY A 4 5.84 28.86 2.81
N ASN A 5 5.33 30.09 3.00
CA ASN A 5 3.95 30.43 2.61
C ASN A 5 3.76 30.46 1.09
N LYS A 6 4.84 30.72 0.33
CA LYS A 6 4.78 30.74 -1.14
C LYS A 6 4.76 29.31 -1.71
N GLU A 7 5.55 28.40 -1.14
CA GLU A 7 5.58 26.99 -1.55
C GLU A 7 4.26 26.27 -1.24
N GLU A 8 3.67 26.53 -0.08
CA GLU A 8 2.38 25.95 0.30
C GLU A 8 1.23 26.45 -0.61
N CYS A 9 1.24 27.75 -0.94
CA CYS A 9 0.29 28.33 -1.88
C CYS A 9 0.40 27.69 -3.28
N LEU A 10 1.62 27.55 -3.81
CA LEU A 10 1.88 26.92 -5.11
C LEU A 10 1.47 25.43 -5.13
N LYS A 11 1.73 24.70 -4.04
CA LYS A 11 1.30 23.31 -3.89
C LYS A 11 -0.22 23.20 -3.94
N ASN A 12 -0.93 24.08 -3.22
CA ASN A 12 -2.39 24.09 -3.22
C ASN A 12 -2.96 24.44 -4.59
N GLU A 13 -2.41 25.45 -5.28
CA GLU A 13 -2.84 25.80 -6.64
C GLU A 13 -2.65 24.64 -7.63
N LYS A 14 -1.50 23.97 -7.57
CA LYS A 14 -1.21 22.78 -8.39
C LYS A 14 -2.21 21.66 -8.11
N TRP A 15 -2.49 21.41 -6.83
CA TRP A 15 -3.49 20.42 -6.42
C TRP A 15 -4.89 20.77 -6.92
N GLN A 16 -5.38 22.01 -6.75
CA GLN A 16 -6.72 22.39 -7.20
C GLN A 16 -6.86 22.26 -8.72
N LYS A 17 -5.84 22.62 -9.50
CA LYS A 17 -5.83 22.43 -10.95
C LYS A 17 -5.91 20.96 -11.33
N PHE A 18 -5.08 20.13 -10.70
CA PHE A 18 -5.05 18.68 -10.93
C PHE A 18 -6.39 18.02 -10.54
N LYS A 19 -6.91 18.35 -9.35
CA LYS A 19 -8.20 17.88 -8.85
C LYS A 19 -9.32 18.18 -9.84
N LYS A 20 -9.38 19.41 -10.37
CA LYS A 20 -10.40 19.83 -11.35
C LYS A 20 -10.30 19.09 -12.69
N GLU A 21 -9.08 18.80 -13.15
CA GLU A 21 -8.85 18.15 -14.44
C GLU A 21 -9.36 16.70 -14.49
N PHE A 22 -9.24 15.97 -13.37
CA PHE A 22 -9.57 14.55 -13.28
C PHE A 22 -10.84 14.26 -12.45
N TRP A 23 -11.50 15.29 -11.94
CA TRP A 23 -12.68 15.18 -11.09
C TRP A 23 -13.75 14.24 -11.68
N GLY A 24 -14.14 13.22 -10.91
CA GLY A 24 -15.18 12.26 -11.28
C GLY A 24 -14.82 11.26 -12.36
N LYS A 25 -13.56 11.22 -12.83
CA LYS A 25 -13.11 10.23 -13.83
C LYS A 25 -12.80 8.90 -13.16
N LYS A 26 -13.14 7.79 -13.81
CA LYS A 26 -12.68 6.45 -13.43
C LYS A 26 -11.18 6.29 -13.75
N LEU A 27 -10.34 6.81 -12.87
CA LEU A 27 -8.88 6.87 -13.03
C LEU A 27 -8.19 6.79 -11.66
N LEU A 28 -7.18 5.93 -11.57
CA LEU A 28 -6.19 5.94 -10.51
C LEU A 28 -4.94 6.66 -11.02
N ALA A 29 -4.55 7.77 -10.40
CA ALA A 29 -3.39 8.55 -10.81
C ALA A 29 -2.23 8.34 -9.84
N ASN A 30 -1.06 7.97 -10.39
CA ASN A 30 0.19 8.00 -9.64
C ASN A 30 0.78 9.42 -9.65
N THR A 31 0.92 10.03 -8.47
CA THR A 31 1.28 11.45 -8.34
C THR A 31 2.39 11.67 -7.31
N GLU A 32 2.92 12.90 -7.27
CA GLU A 32 3.89 13.31 -6.25
C GLU A 32 3.31 13.29 -4.81
N TRP A 33 2.00 13.14 -4.64
CA TRP A 33 1.33 13.05 -3.34
C TRP A 33 0.97 11.62 -2.93
N GLY A 34 1.22 10.64 -3.80
CA GLY A 34 0.77 9.25 -3.68
C GLY A 34 -0.25 8.90 -4.77
N LEU A 35 -0.92 7.76 -4.61
CA LEU A 35 -2.02 7.38 -5.49
C LEU A 35 -3.26 8.23 -5.18
N ILE A 36 -3.92 8.72 -6.23
CA ILE A 36 -5.18 9.47 -6.14
C ILE A 36 -6.23 8.75 -6.99
N ASP A 37 -7.24 8.21 -6.32
CA ASP A 37 -8.38 7.54 -6.93
C ASP A 37 -9.51 8.55 -7.17
N PHE A 38 -9.71 8.87 -8.44
CA PHE A 38 -10.77 9.78 -8.90
C PHE A 38 -12.09 9.07 -9.18
N ASP A 39 -12.20 7.75 -9.08
CA ASP A 39 -13.49 7.09 -9.24
C ASP A 39 -14.40 7.46 -8.04
N PRO A 40 -15.58 8.08 -8.26
CA PRO A 40 -16.51 8.38 -7.17
C PRO A 40 -16.91 7.14 -6.37
N ARG A 41 -16.92 5.96 -7.00
CA ARG A 41 -17.23 4.70 -6.33
C ARG A 41 -16.20 4.36 -5.25
N GLY A 42 -14.93 4.73 -5.45
CA GLY A 42 -13.89 4.54 -4.43
C GLY A 42 -14.17 5.30 -3.13
N LYS A 43 -14.91 6.41 -3.21
CA LYS A 43 -15.38 7.16 -2.04
C LYS A 43 -16.56 6.45 -1.36
N ASP A 44 -17.48 5.91 -2.14
CA ASP A 44 -18.67 5.20 -1.62
C ASP A 44 -18.28 3.86 -0.95
N ASP A 45 -17.23 3.20 -1.43
CA ASP A 45 -16.71 1.95 -0.87
C ASP A 45 -15.86 2.16 0.42
N MET A 46 -15.54 3.41 0.77
CA MET A 46 -14.67 3.72 1.90
C MET A 46 -15.40 3.61 3.25
N VAL A 47 -14.88 2.78 4.14
CA VAL A 47 -15.46 2.58 5.48
C VAL A 47 -15.32 3.83 6.34
N GLY A 48 -16.45 4.29 6.89
CA GLY A 48 -16.53 5.50 7.73
C GLY A 48 -16.45 6.81 6.95
N GLY A 49 -16.56 6.75 5.61
CA GLY A 49 -16.51 7.90 4.70
C GLY A 49 -17.86 8.58 4.44
N ASP A 50 -18.96 8.09 5.01
CA ASP A 50 -20.34 8.46 4.63
C ASP A 50 -20.62 9.97 4.69
N THR A 51 -19.98 10.65 5.64
CA THR A 51 -20.17 12.09 5.89
C THR A 51 -19.26 12.99 5.06
N LEU A 52 -18.29 12.43 4.33
CA LEU A 52 -17.38 13.21 3.52
C LEU A 52 -18.03 13.59 2.20
N SER A 53 -17.78 14.81 1.76
CA SER A 53 -17.94 15.17 0.35
C SER A 53 -16.87 14.47 -0.50
N TYR A 54 -17.14 14.34 -1.80
CA TYR A 54 -16.15 13.79 -2.73
C TYR A 54 -14.88 14.66 -2.81
N ASP A 55 -15.02 15.99 -2.71
CA ASP A 55 -13.86 16.90 -2.67
C ASP A 55 -13.01 16.71 -1.41
N GLU A 56 -13.63 16.55 -0.25
CA GLU A 56 -12.90 16.24 1.00
C GLU A 56 -12.18 14.88 0.90
N TYR A 57 -12.80 13.89 0.25
CA TYR A 57 -12.17 12.60 0.00
C TYR A 57 -10.91 12.74 -0.87
N LEU A 58 -10.95 13.49 -1.97
CA LEU A 58 -9.78 13.75 -2.80
C LEU A 58 -8.69 14.50 -2.01
N ASP A 59 -9.06 15.54 -1.26
CA ASP A 59 -8.12 16.31 -0.45
C ASP A 59 -7.46 15.42 0.64
N LEU A 60 -8.21 14.48 1.22
CA LEU A 60 -7.68 13.51 2.18
C LEU A 60 -6.72 12.51 1.53
N GLN A 61 -6.98 12.06 0.31
CA GLN A 61 -6.04 11.20 -0.43
C GLN A 61 -4.71 11.92 -0.64
N MET A 62 -4.73 13.17 -1.12
CA MET A 62 -3.52 13.98 -1.31
C MET A 62 -2.74 14.19 0.00
N GLN A 63 -3.44 14.39 1.12
CA GLN A 63 -2.80 14.58 2.44
C GLN A 63 -2.21 13.28 3.01
N SER A 64 -2.84 12.14 2.71
CA SER A 64 -2.54 10.85 3.31
C SER A 64 -1.59 9.99 2.49
N GLY A 65 -1.56 10.16 1.16
CA GLY A 65 -0.98 9.18 0.21
C GLY A 65 0.40 8.66 0.59
N LYS A 66 1.35 9.54 0.92
CA LYS A 66 2.72 9.11 1.33
C LYS A 66 2.84 8.52 2.75
N LYS A 67 1.73 8.32 3.45
CA LYS A 67 1.66 7.89 4.86
C LYS A 67 0.73 6.71 5.07
N VAL A 68 0.11 6.20 4.01
CA VAL A 68 -0.76 5.01 4.07
C VAL A 68 0.08 3.75 4.23
N ARG A 69 -0.58 2.65 4.60
CA ARG A 69 -0.01 1.30 4.53
C ARG A 69 0.19 0.86 3.08
N THR A 70 1.38 1.12 2.54
CA THR A 70 1.70 0.97 1.11
C THR A 70 1.41 -0.44 0.59
N TYR A 71 1.71 -1.50 1.33
CA TYR A 71 1.47 -2.86 0.82
C TYR A 71 -0.01 -3.25 0.83
N PHE A 72 -0.78 -2.67 1.74
CA PHE A 72 -2.24 -2.81 1.68
C PHE A 72 -2.83 -1.97 0.55
N GLU A 73 -2.30 -0.77 0.29
CA GLU A 73 -2.70 0.03 -0.88
C GLU A 73 -2.44 -0.74 -2.19
N ILE A 74 -1.27 -1.36 -2.34
CA ILE A 74 -0.95 -2.25 -3.47
C ILE A 74 -1.96 -3.40 -3.58
N CYS A 75 -2.23 -4.11 -2.47
CA CYS A 75 -3.21 -5.19 -2.47
C CYS A 75 -4.63 -4.72 -2.84
N TYR A 76 -4.98 -3.47 -2.56
CA TYR A 76 -6.30 -2.91 -2.84
C TYR A 76 -6.48 -2.55 -4.32
N TYR A 77 -5.43 -2.05 -4.99
CA TYR A 77 -5.54 -1.54 -6.36
C TYR A 77 -4.95 -2.45 -7.44
N ASP A 78 -3.83 -3.12 -7.15
CA ASP A 78 -2.94 -3.63 -8.20
C ASP A 78 -2.64 -5.13 -8.07
N ALA A 79 -3.15 -5.82 -7.03
CA ALA A 79 -2.88 -7.23 -6.79
C ALA A 79 -4.10 -8.12 -7.04
N ASP A 80 -3.91 -9.21 -7.79
CA ASP A 80 -4.95 -10.21 -8.07
C ASP A 80 -5.03 -11.29 -6.98
N PHE A 81 -3.89 -11.60 -6.37
CA PHE A 81 -3.78 -12.58 -5.29
C PHE A 81 -2.83 -12.09 -4.22
N PHE A 82 -3.22 -12.27 -2.96
CA PHE A 82 -2.36 -11.96 -1.82
C PHE A 82 -2.73 -12.78 -0.59
N SER A 83 -1.75 -12.98 0.28
CA SER A 83 -1.93 -13.60 1.59
C SER A 83 -1.07 -12.92 2.64
N PHE A 84 -1.43 -13.18 3.90
CA PHE A 84 -0.85 -12.52 5.05
C PHE A 84 -0.25 -13.53 6.01
N LYS A 85 0.87 -13.15 6.64
CA LYS A 85 1.41 -13.84 7.81
C LYS A 85 1.61 -12.84 8.94
N GLY A 86 1.08 -13.12 10.13
CA GLY A 86 1.06 -12.16 11.23
C GLY A 86 1.29 -12.84 12.58
N ARG A 87 2.10 -12.21 13.44
CA ARG A 87 2.25 -12.61 14.85
C ARG A 87 1.33 -11.78 15.74
N ILE A 88 0.46 -12.43 16.50
CA ILE A 88 -0.46 -11.74 17.42
C ILE A 88 0.36 -11.09 18.54
N LYS A 89 0.32 -9.76 18.62
CA LYS A 89 0.97 -8.96 19.68
C LYS A 89 0.07 -8.79 20.89
N ARG A 90 -1.22 -8.56 20.65
CA ARG A 90 -2.18 -8.21 21.71
C ARG A 90 -3.58 -8.64 21.34
N ILE A 91 -4.32 -9.14 22.32
CA ILE A 91 -5.75 -9.41 22.21
C ILE A 91 -6.49 -8.53 23.23
N ASN A 92 -7.58 -7.91 22.81
CA ASN A 92 -8.48 -7.13 23.64
C ASN A 92 -9.91 -7.66 23.49
N THR A 93 -10.27 -8.61 24.35
CA THR A 93 -11.59 -9.24 24.35
C THR A 93 -12.72 -8.25 24.67
N LYS A 94 -12.47 -7.22 25.51
CA LYS A 94 -13.48 -6.19 25.80
C LYS A 94 -13.87 -5.38 24.56
N LYS A 95 -12.90 -5.08 23.69
CA LYS A 95 -13.13 -4.34 22.44
C LYS A 95 -13.39 -5.24 21.24
N GLN A 96 -13.31 -6.58 21.41
CA GLN A 96 -13.36 -7.55 20.31
C GLN A 96 -12.34 -7.22 19.21
N LEU A 97 -11.11 -6.88 19.61
CA LEU A 97 -10.01 -6.53 18.70
C LEU A 97 -8.75 -7.31 19.03
N LEU A 98 -7.92 -7.52 18.03
CA LEU A 98 -6.54 -7.95 18.19
C LEU A 98 -5.58 -7.06 17.38
N CYS A 99 -4.31 -7.10 17.74
CA CYS A 99 -3.24 -6.37 17.10
C CYS A 99 -2.16 -7.36 16.69
N PHE A 100 -1.80 -7.38 15.41
CA PHE A 100 -0.60 -8.04 14.92
C PHE A 100 0.61 -7.12 15.12
N GLU A 101 1.72 -7.70 15.55
CA GLU A 101 2.98 -6.94 15.69
C GLU A 101 3.44 -6.42 14.35
N ARG A 102 3.52 -7.34 13.39
CA ARG A 102 3.89 -7.12 12.02
C ARG A 102 3.18 -8.13 11.15
N ILE A 103 2.60 -7.67 10.06
CA ILE A 103 2.05 -8.50 9.00
C ILE A 103 3.05 -8.51 7.86
N PHE A 104 3.48 -9.70 7.46
CA PHE A 104 4.09 -9.96 6.17
C PHE A 104 3.00 -10.07 5.11
N VAL A 105 3.23 -9.43 3.98
CA VAL A 105 2.35 -9.43 2.81
C VAL A 105 3.09 -10.12 1.68
N GLU A 106 2.46 -11.10 1.06
CA GLU A 106 2.91 -11.67 -0.22
C GLU A 106 1.76 -11.55 -1.22
N GLY A 107 2.07 -11.18 -2.45
CA GLY A 107 1.06 -11.07 -3.50
C GLY A 107 1.64 -11.14 -4.90
N LEU A 108 0.74 -11.20 -5.88
CA LEU A 108 1.02 -11.13 -7.30
C LEU A 108 0.31 -9.91 -7.88
N TYR A 109 1.04 -9.11 -8.65
CA TYR A 109 0.46 -8.09 -9.50
C TYR A 109 -0.35 -8.72 -10.64
N GLY A 110 -1.17 -7.92 -11.32
CA GLY A 110 -1.98 -8.39 -12.46
C GLY A 110 -1.17 -8.87 -13.67
N ASP A 111 0.12 -8.54 -13.75
CA ASP A 111 1.06 -9.07 -14.76
C ASP A 111 1.71 -10.40 -14.34
N GLY A 112 1.41 -10.90 -13.14
CA GLY A 112 1.95 -12.12 -12.57
C GLY A 112 3.25 -11.94 -11.78
N ASP A 113 3.82 -10.74 -11.72
CA ASP A 113 5.04 -10.49 -10.94
C ASP A 113 4.73 -10.56 -9.43
N GLY A 114 5.60 -11.24 -8.70
CA GLY A 114 5.47 -11.37 -7.25
C GLY A 114 6.01 -10.17 -6.49
N PHE A 115 5.35 -9.81 -5.38
CA PHE A 115 5.88 -8.87 -4.40
C PHE A 115 5.80 -9.40 -2.99
N SER A 116 6.72 -8.89 -2.17
CA SER A 116 6.70 -9.05 -0.73
C SER A 116 6.69 -7.70 -0.03
N GLY A 117 6.12 -7.67 1.17
CA GLY A 117 5.90 -6.44 1.92
C GLY A 117 5.72 -6.67 3.42
N LYS A 118 5.64 -5.56 4.16
CA LYS A 118 5.34 -5.60 5.60
C LYS A 118 4.55 -4.41 6.07
N GLU A 119 3.69 -4.64 7.05
CA GLU A 119 2.89 -3.62 7.72
C GLU A 119 2.92 -3.81 9.23
N ASP A 120 3.18 -2.72 9.96
CA ASP A 120 3.35 -2.74 11.42
C ASP A 120 2.06 -2.39 12.17
N HIS A 121 1.91 -3.00 13.36
CA HIS A 121 0.85 -2.70 14.34
C HIS A 121 -0.57 -2.67 13.74
N VAL A 122 -0.92 -3.74 13.03
CA VAL A 122 -2.20 -3.85 12.33
C VAL A 122 -3.28 -4.34 13.29
N TRP A 123 -4.33 -3.54 13.46
CA TRP A 123 -5.50 -3.90 14.25
C TRP A 123 -6.58 -4.53 13.38
N MET A 124 -7.18 -5.62 13.88
CA MET A 124 -8.28 -6.33 13.24
C MET A 124 -9.35 -6.68 14.27
N SER A 125 -10.57 -6.95 13.78
CA SER A 125 -11.60 -7.62 14.57
C SER A 125 -11.07 -8.94 15.14
N LEU A 126 -11.48 -9.29 16.36
CA LEU A 126 -11.20 -10.59 16.95
C LEU A 126 -11.98 -11.73 16.26
N ALA A 127 -13.02 -11.37 15.48
CA ALA A 127 -13.85 -12.33 14.75
C ALA A 127 -13.00 -13.22 13.82
N GLY A 128 -13.13 -14.54 13.97
CA GLY A 128 -12.37 -15.56 13.25
C GLY A 128 -11.04 -15.94 13.93
N PHE A 129 -10.60 -15.19 14.94
CA PHE A 129 -9.33 -15.43 15.65
C PHE A 129 -9.50 -15.88 17.10
N GLU A 130 -10.72 -16.22 17.53
CA GLU A 130 -11.10 -16.43 18.93
C GLU A 130 -10.30 -17.56 19.61
N ASN A 131 -9.82 -18.53 18.82
CA ASN A 131 -9.10 -19.70 19.31
C ASN A 131 -7.58 -19.52 19.37
N TYR A 132 -7.05 -18.35 18.97
CA TYR A 132 -5.61 -18.08 18.96
C TYR A 132 -5.17 -17.20 20.14
N ARG A 133 -3.88 -17.23 20.42
CA ARG A 133 -3.29 -16.57 21.60
C ARG A 133 -2.22 -15.57 21.20
N VAL A 134 -1.91 -14.66 22.12
CA VAL A 134 -0.76 -13.75 21.97
C VAL A 134 0.51 -14.58 21.76
N GLY A 135 1.30 -14.20 20.78
CA GLY A 135 2.52 -14.88 20.37
C GLY A 135 2.34 -15.84 19.19
N ASP A 136 1.11 -16.27 18.86
CA ASP A 136 0.86 -17.15 17.72
C ASP A 136 1.18 -16.45 16.39
N CYS A 137 1.89 -17.17 15.51
CA CYS A 137 2.11 -16.80 14.12
C CYS A 137 1.04 -17.46 13.25
N LEU A 138 0.31 -16.66 12.49
CA LEU A 138 -0.82 -17.12 11.67
C LEU A 138 -0.55 -16.79 10.20
N SER A 139 -0.90 -17.72 9.31
CA SER A 139 -1.07 -17.47 7.88
C SER A 139 -2.58 -17.42 7.59
N PHE A 140 -3.03 -16.43 6.82
CA PHE A 140 -4.44 -16.22 6.51
C PHE A 140 -4.62 -15.39 5.24
N LYS A 141 -5.82 -15.39 4.70
CA LYS A 141 -6.28 -14.41 3.69
C LYS A 141 -7.27 -13.45 4.36
N ALA A 142 -7.41 -12.24 3.83
CA ALA A 142 -8.35 -11.24 4.32
C ALA A 142 -8.69 -10.26 3.20
N GLU A 143 -9.85 -9.60 3.27
CA GLU A 143 -10.13 -8.47 2.41
C GLU A 143 -9.37 -7.23 2.89
N VAL A 144 -8.72 -6.55 1.94
CA VAL A 144 -8.19 -5.21 2.18
C VAL A 144 -9.29 -4.19 1.94
N TYR A 145 -9.41 -3.21 2.84
CA TYR A 145 -10.37 -2.14 2.70
C TYR A 145 -9.75 -0.79 3.06
N ARG A 146 -10.26 0.25 2.40
CA ARG A 146 -9.95 1.64 2.71
C ARG A 146 -10.88 2.16 3.80
N TYR A 147 -10.34 2.95 4.72
CA TYR A 147 -11.13 3.55 5.79
C TYR A 147 -10.70 4.97 6.16
N LEU A 148 -11.63 5.72 6.74
CA LEU A 148 -11.36 7.00 7.35
C LEU A 148 -10.81 6.81 8.77
N LYS A 149 -9.54 7.13 8.96
CA LYS A 149 -8.88 7.19 10.26
C LYS A 149 -9.11 8.54 10.92
N THR A 150 -9.52 8.53 12.19
CA THR A 150 -9.90 9.76 12.93
C THR A 150 -9.05 10.02 14.18
N SER A 151 -8.14 9.11 14.54
CA SER A 151 -7.42 9.14 15.84
C SER A 151 -6.38 10.25 15.98
N ARG A 152 -5.87 10.83 14.88
CA ARG A 152 -4.88 11.92 14.87
C ARG A 152 -5.17 12.90 13.71
N GLY A 153 -6.41 13.36 13.63
CA GLY A 153 -6.94 14.04 12.45
C GLY A 153 -7.52 13.05 11.44
N LYS A 154 -8.28 13.57 10.47
CA LYS A 154 -8.86 12.78 9.39
C LYS A 154 -7.75 12.40 8.41
N MET A 155 -7.57 11.11 8.16
CA MET A 155 -6.67 10.56 7.15
C MET A 155 -7.30 9.33 6.52
N ILE A 156 -6.92 9.04 5.28
CA ILE A 156 -7.23 7.77 4.63
C ILE A 156 -6.12 6.78 4.97
N ASP A 157 -6.49 5.53 5.24
CA ASP A 157 -5.56 4.43 5.49
C ASP A 157 -6.22 3.11 5.05
N PHE A 158 -5.43 2.03 5.03
CA PHE A 158 -5.89 0.71 4.63
C PHE A 158 -5.78 -0.29 5.78
N GLY A 159 -6.69 -1.24 5.82
CA GLY A 159 -6.78 -2.27 6.85
C GLY A 159 -7.28 -3.60 6.31
N LEU A 160 -7.34 -4.60 7.19
CA LEU A 160 -7.77 -5.95 6.86
C LEU A 160 -9.08 -6.31 7.58
N LYS A 161 -10.00 -6.97 6.87
CA LYS A 161 -11.27 -7.47 7.42
C LYS A 161 -11.59 -8.87 6.88
N TYR A 162 -12.52 -9.55 7.55
CA TYR A 162 -13.02 -10.87 7.15
C TYR A 162 -11.92 -11.91 6.89
N PRO A 163 -11.16 -12.29 7.92
CA PRO A 163 -10.09 -13.26 7.77
C PRO A 163 -10.65 -14.65 7.44
N VAL A 164 -9.98 -15.36 6.52
CA VAL A 164 -10.33 -16.72 6.10
C VAL A 164 -9.07 -17.58 5.97
N GLU A 165 -9.25 -18.91 5.89
CA GLU A 165 -8.16 -19.89 5.74
C GLU A 165 -7.05 -19.74 6.81
N ILE A 166 -7.45 -19.39 8.04
CA ILE A 166 -6.50 -19.09 9.11
C ILE A 166 -5.84 -20.38 9.60
N ARG A 167 -4.51 -20.41 9.56
CA ARG A 167 -3.70 -21.54 10.04
C ARG A 167 -2.54 -21.04 10.87
N LYS A 168 -2.23 -21.76 11.95
CA LYS A 168 -1.02 -21.51 12.73
C LYS A 168 0.20 -22.00 11.96
N VAL A 169 1.26 -21.19 11.94
CA VAL A 169 2.52 -21.47 11.24
C VAL A 169 3.70 -21.26 12.19
N GLY A 170 4.89 -21.68 11.76
CA GLY A 170 6.13 -21.37 12.45
C GLY A 170 6.50 -19.89 12.37
N GLU A 171 7.69 -19.55 12.86
CA GLU A 171 8.27 -18.24 12.59
C GLU A 171 8.40 -18.02 11.08
N TYR A 172 8.24 -16.78 10.65
CA TYR A 172 8.31 -16.40 9.24
C TYR A 172 9.27 -15.21 9.10
N GLU A 173 10.00 -15.20 8.00
CA GLU A 173 10.88 -14.10 7.66
C GLU A 173 10.06 -12.93 7.13
N VAL A 174 10.52 -11.73 7.45
CA VAL A 174 9.93 -10.47 7.03
C VAL A 174 10.99 -9.74 6.21
N PRO A 175 10.63 -9.15 5.05
CA PRO A 175 11.61 -8.48 4.21
C PRO A 175 12.26 -7.30 4.95
N SER A 176 13.58 -7.20 4.80
CA SER A 176 14.37 -6.07 5.29
C SER A 176 14.07 -4.80 4.49
N ASP A 177 14.35 -3.63 5.05
CA ASP A 177 14.16 -2.37 4.33
C ASP A 177 15.04 -2.29 3.07
N GLU A 178 16.19 -2.98 3.05
CA GLU A 178 17.04 -3.07 1.85
C GLU A 178 16.39 -3.94 0.77
N GLN A 179 15.84 -5.10 1.14
CA GLN A 179 15.10 -5.96 0.19
C GLN A 179 13.94 -5.22 -0.45
N LEU A 180 13.18 -4.44 0.35
CA LEU A 180 12.07 -3.65 -0.16
C LEU A 180 12.54 -2.51 -1.09
N ARG A 181 13.69 -1.88 -0.81
CA ARG A 181 14.29 -0.88 -1.70
C ARG A 181 14.76 -1.48 -3.03
N ILE A 182 15.38 -2.66 -2.98
CA ILE A 182 15.80 -3.40 -4.19
C ILE A 182 14.58 -3.72 -5.04
N GLN A 183 13.54 -4.31 -4.44
CA GLN A 183 12.28 -4.63 -5.12
C GLN A 183 11.65 -3.39 -5.78
N ALA A 184 11.58 -2.26 -5.06
CA ALA A 184 11.05 -1.01 -5.62
C ALA A 184 11.88 -0.47 -6.79
N ALA A 185 13.22 -0.58 -6.72
CA ALA A 185 14.10 -0.19 -7.81
C ALA A 185 13.94 -1.11 -9.02
N GLU A 186 13.81 -2.41 -8.82
CA GLU A 186 13.54 -3.39 -9.87
C GLU A 186 12.22 -3.10 -10.59
N GLN A 187 11.17 -2.72 -9.85
CA GLN A 187 9.90 -2.30 -10.46
C GLN A 187 10.05 -1.06 -11.36
N ILE A 188 10.76 -0.03 -10.90
CA ILE A 188 11.04 1.17 -11.72
C ILE A 188 11.78 0.77 -13.00
N ILE A 189 12.78 -0.11 -12.87
CA ILE A 189 13.54 -0.60 -14.01
C ILE A 189 12.62 -1.31 -15.01
N CYS A 190 11.80 -2.25 -14.55
CA CYS A 190 10.94 -3.04 -15.41
C CYS A 190 9.80 -2.23 -16.04
N MET A 191 9.13 -1.36 -15.27
CA MET A 191 7.92 -0.65 -15.69
C MET A 191 8.21 0.65 -16.46
N ASP A 192 9.19 1.42 -16.01
CA ASP A 192 9.41 2.78 -16.51
C ASP A 192 10.60 2.88 -17.46
N LEU A 193 11.66 2.10 -17.22
CA LEU A 193 12.94 2.27 -17.92
C LEU A 193 13.21 1.19 -18.98
N CYS A 194 12.64 0.00 -18.82
CA CYS A 194 12.90 -1.12 -19.71
C CYS A 194 12.25 -0.92 -21.09
N MET A 195 13.08 -0.90 -22.13
CA MET A 195 12.61 -0.83 -23.53
C MET A 195 11.75 -2.02 -23.96
N PHE A 196 11.80 -3.13 -23.22
CA PHE A 196 11.06 -4.36 -23.51
C PHE A 196 9.78 -4.51 -22.67
N ARG A 197 9.38 -3.53 -21.86
CA ARG A 197 8.24 -3.65 -20.93
C ARG A 197 6.94 -4.20 -21.55
N ASN A 198 6.66 -3.86 -22.81
CA ASN A 198 5.45 -4.31 -23.52
C ASN A 198 5.64 -5.65 -24.27
N HIS A 199 6.78 -6.30 -24.09
CA HIS A 199 7.19 -7.51 -24.79
C HIS A 199 7.63 -8.63 -23.82
N CYS A 200 7.66 -8.35 -22.52
CA CYS A 200 7.96 -9.32 -21.48
C CYS A 200 6.64 -9.91 -20.97
N ASP A 201 6.28 -11.11 -21.38
CA ASP A 201 5.08 -11.81 -20.86
C ASP A 201 5.38 -12.44 -19.49
N GLY A 202 5.69 -11.63 -18.48
CA GLY A 202 6.08 -12.07 -17.12
C GLY A 202 7.48 -12.68 -17.01
N PHE A 203 8.18 -12.86 -18.13
CA PHE A 203 9.58 -13.28 -18.16
C PHE A 203 10.44 -12.16 -18.72
N CYS A 204 11.27 -11.58 -17.87
CA CYS A 204 12.03 -10.40 -18.26
C CYS A 204 13.16 -10.75 -19.24
N ILE A 205 13.05 -10.26 -20.48
CA ILE A 205 14.02 -10.52 -21.58
C ILE A 205 15.17 -9.50 -21.66
N ALA A 206 15.16 -8.46 -20.81
CA ALA A 206 16.23 -7.48 -20.80
C ALA A 206 17.56 -8.10 -20.35
N ASN A 207 18.67 -7.62 -20.93
CA ASN A 207 20.02 -8.06 -20.61
C ASN A 207 20.32 -7.90 -19.09
N GLN A 208 20.90 -8.93 -18.49
CA GLN A 208 21.13 -8.98 -17.04
C GLN A 208 22.15 -7.94 -16.56
N GLU A 209 23.25 -7.73 -17.30
CA GLU A 209 24.26 -6.72 -16.98
C GLU A 209 23.66 -5.30 -17.01
N TRP A 210 22.77 -5.03 -17.98
CA TRP A 210 22.05 -3.78 -18.04
C TRP A 210 21.14 -3.58 -16.82
N LYS A 211 20.37 -4.60 -16.42
CA LYS A 211 19.51 -4.52 -15.22
C LYS A 211 20.33 -4.25 -13.96
N GLU A 212 21.42 -4.97 -13.77
CA GLU A 212 22.30 -4.80 -12.61
C GLU A 212 22.93 -3.42 -12.58
N SER A 213 23.36 -2.90 -13.73
CA SER A 213 23.87 -1.54 -13.86
C SER A 213 22.80 -0.50 -13.49
N MET A 214 21.58 -0.65 -13.99
CA MET A 214 20.46 0.24 -13.66
C MET A 214 20.08 0.18 -12.18
N LEU A 215 20.09 -1.02 -11.60
CA LEU A 215 19.81 -1.23 -10.17
C LEU A 215 20.86 -0.54 -9.31
N ASN A 216 22.14 -0.71 -9.64
CA ASN A 216 23.23 -0.04 -8.95
C ASN A 216 23.14 1.49 -9.05
N LEU A 217 22.77 2.01 -10.23
CA LEU A 217 22.54 3.44 -10.42
C LEU A 217 21.41 3.98 -9.52
N LEU A 218 20.25 3.31 -9.51
CA LEU A 218 19.09 3.73 -8.71
C LEU A 218 19.34 3.61 -7.20
N LEU A 219 20.09 2.60 -6.77
CA LEU A 219 20.46 2.39 -5.38
C LEU A 219 21.65 3.25 -4.92
N GLY A 220 22.26 4.02 -5.82
CA GLY A 220 23.44 4.84 -5.53
C GLY A 220 24.70 4.01 -5.23
N LYS A 221 24.74 2.74 -5.65
CA LYS A 221 25.89 1.83 -5.55
C LYS A 221 26.79 2.01 -6.78
N VAL A 222 27.33 3.21 -7.02
CA VAL A 222 28.28 3.43 -8.12
C VAL A 222 29.64 2.85 -7.72
N GLN A 223 30.13 1.86 -8.47
CA GLN A 223 31.51 1.40 -8.38
C GLN A 223 32.44 2.58 -8.72
N LYS A 224 33.31 2.96 -7.78
CA LYS A 224 34.44 3.85 -8.04
C LYS A 224 35.52 3.13 -8.85
#